data_AF-A0A6A3N5V0-F1
#
_entry.id   AF-A0A6A3N5V0-F1
#
_cell.length_a   1.000
_cell.length_b   1.000
_cell.length_c   1.000
_cell.angle_alpha   90.00
_cell.angle_beta   90.00
_cell.angle_gamma   90.00
#
_symmetry.space_group_name_H-M   'P 1'
#
loop_
_entity.id
_entity.type
_entity.pdbx_description
1 polymer ?
#
loop_
_entity_poly.entity_id
_entity_poly.type
_entity_poly.pdbx_seq_one_letter_code
_entity_poly.pdbx_strand_id
1 'polypeptide(L)'
;MDASDLAICTFVAADKLVLRYFFTPEKRLLIHASKPDPSVGFDINYRELLSCAFAVHAWGRQWSSRRASTHGPPVHVRFKIDNKSAVAWQNKMASRNHRAQTLIRLLGHWELVFGLRFSAMHVAGADNRIADAGSRSSHGSTMHTIFNEMTRDWLQLPM
;
A
#
# COMPACT_ATOMS: atom_id res chain seq x y z
N MET A 1 5.62 -1.28 1.19
CA MET A 1 4.27 -0.78 1.52
C MET A 1 4.32 -0.40 2.98
N ASP A 2 3.78 0.75 3.36
CA ASP A 2 3.67 1.11 4.77
C ASP A 2 2.54 2.12 5.03
N ALA A 3 2.09 2.20 6.28
CA ALA A 3 1.15 3.17 6.78
C ALA A 3 1.52 3.65 8.19
N SER A 4 1.23 4.92 8.47
CA SER A 4 1.31 5.50 9.81
C SER A 4 0.04 6.28 10.12
N ASP A 5 -0.05 6.89 11.32
CA ASP A 5 -1.14 7.80 11.68
C ASP A 5 -1.16 9.10 10.84
N LEU A 6 -0.10 9.37 10.06
CA LEU A 6 0.01 10.53 9.20
C LEU A 6 -0.36 10.25 7.75
N ALA A 7 0.13 9.16 7.17
CA ALA A 7 -0.01 8.87 5.75
C ALA A 7 0.15 7.39 5.44
N ILE A 8 -0.12 7.01 4.19
CA ILE A 8 0.38 5.78 3.59
C ILE A 8 1.48 6.09 2.58
N CYS A 9 2.39 5.15 2.39
CA CYS A 9 3.44 5.23 1.40
C CYS A 9 3.64 3.91 0.68
N THR A 10 3.70 3.98 -0.65
CA THR A 10 4.01 2.84 -1.53
C THR A 10 4.94 3.27 -2.64
N PHE A 11 5.71 2.33 -3.16
CA PHE A 11 6.73 2.62 -4.16
C PHE A 11 7.08 1.42 -5.02
N VAL A 12 7.62 1.69 -6.22
CA VAL A 12 8.20 0.71 -7.13
C VAL A 12 9.63 1.15 -7.47
N ALA A 13 10.61 0.55 -6.79
CA ALA A 13 12.00 0.98 -6.90
C ALA A 13 12.57 0.84 -8.32
N ALA A 14 12.23 -0.24 -9.01
CA ALA A 14 12.69 -0.50 -10.38
C ALA A 14 12.25 0.60 -11.37
N ASP A 15 11.08 1.19 -11.13
CA ASP A 15 10.51 2.24 -11.97
C ASP A 15 10.76 3.65 -11.38
N LYS A 16 11.45 3.76 -10.24
CA LYS A 16 11.62 5.00 -9.46
C LYS A 16 10.30 5.74 -9.22
N LEU A 17 9.24 5.02 -8.89
CA LEU A 17 7.91 5.59 -8.63
C LEU A 17 7.60 5.55 -7.13
N VAL A 18 7.01 6.62 -6.63
CA VAL A 18 6.52 6.69 -5.25
C VAL A 18 5.15 7.34 -5.18
N LEU A 19 4.34 6.91 -4.23
CA LEU A 19 3.01 7.45 -3.97
C LEU A 19 2.86 7.60 -2.46
N ARG A 20 2.50 8.83 -2.06
CA ARG A 20 2.16 9.16 -0.67
C ARG A 20 0.73 9.70 -0.64
N TYR A 21 -0.02 9.25 0.36
CA TYR A 21 -1.35 9.80 0.62
C TYR A 21 -1.44 10.19 2.09
N PHE A 22 -1.51 11.49 2.34
CA PHE A 22 -1.65 12.04 3.69
C PHE A 22 -3.09 11.96 4.15
N PHE A 23 -3.31 11.45 5.35
CA PHE A 23 -4.65 11.34 5.92
C PHE A 23 -5.19 12.73 6.25
N THR A 24 -6.39 13.00 5.75
CA THR A 24 -7.20 14.17 6.11
C THR A 24 -7.59 14.11 7.59
N PRO A 25 -8.00 15.23 8.21
CA PRO A 25 -8.46 15.25 9.59
C PRO A 25 -9.55 14.20 9.88
N GLU A 26 -10.49 14.00 8.95
CA GLU A 26 -11.59 13.03 9.10
C GLU A 26 -11.06 11.60 9.14
N LYS A 27 -10.07 11.27 8.29
CA LYS A 27 -9.43 9.96 8.31
C LYS A 27 -8.60 9.76 9.58
N ARG A 28 -7.97 10.81 10.11
CA ARG A 28 -7.28 10.74 11.41
C ARG A 28 -8.25 10.49 12.55
N LEU A 29 -9.46 11.06 12.54
CA LEU A 29 -10.50 10.73 13.51
C LEU A 29 -10.87 9.24 13.45
N LEU A 30 -11.00 8.65 12.26
CA LEU A 30 -11.23 7.21 12.12
C LEU A 30 -10.08 6.36 12.68
N ILE A 31 -8.83 6.79 12.48
CA ILE A 31 -7.65 6.15 13.07
C ILE A 31 -7.75 6.16 14.60
N HIS A 32 -8.03 7.31 15.19
CA HIS A 32 -8.18 7.45 16.64
C HIS A 32 -9.35 6.62 17.18
N ALA A 33 -10.51 6.63 16.51
CA ALA A 33 -11.67 5.85 16.89
C ALA A 33 -11.45 4.34 16.78
N SER A 34 -10.59 3.88 15.85
CA SER A 34 -10.26 2.46 15.69
C SER A 34 -9.37 1.90 16.80
N LYS A 35 -8.72 2.76 17.60
CA LYS A 35 -7.85 2.32 18.71
C LYS A 35 -8.66 1.67 19.85
N PRO A 36 -9.72 2.32 20.37
CA PRO A 36 -10.59 1.70 21.39
C PRO A 36 -11.68 0.81 20.79
N ASP A 37 -12.09 1.02 19.53
CA ASP A 37 -13.18 0.27 18.90
C ASP A 37 -12.73 -0.37 17.57
N PRO A 38 -12.36 -1.67 17.59
CA PRO A 38 -11.98 -2.40 16.39
C PRO A 38 -13.07 -2.45 15.31
N SER A 39 -14.35 -2.22 15.64
CA SER A 39 -15.46 -2.27 14.68
C SER A 39 -15.42 -1.11 13.67
N VAL A 40 -14.77 0.01 14.02
CA VAL A 40 -14.53 1.14 13.09
C VAL A 40 -13.71 0.69 11.89
N GLY A 41 -12.78 -0.25 12.10
CA GLY A 41 -12.05 -0.96 11.06
C GLY A 41 -11.03 -0.11 10.28
N PHE A 42 -10.59 1.04 10.79
CA PHE A 42 -9.56 1.88 10.18
C PHE A 42 -8.19 1.68 10.86
N ASP A 43 -7.94 0.46 11.34
CA ASP A 43 -6.71 0.06 12.04
C ASP A 43 -5.48 0.03 11.11
N ILE A 44 -4.31 -0.22 11.69
CA ILE A 44 -3.04 -0.28 10.95
C ILE A 44 -3.00 -1.38 9.88
N ASN A 45 -3.57 -2.56 10.16
CA ASN A 45 -3.58 -3.68 9.21
C ASN A 45 -4.41 -3.32 7.97
N TYR A 46 -5.56 -2.67 8.18
CA TYR A 46 -6.37 -2.13 7.09
C TYR A 46 -5.61 -1.09 6.27
N ARG A 47 -4.93 -0.14 6.91
CA ARG A 47 -4.23 0.96 6.22
C ARG A 47 -3.03 0.48 5.40
N GLU A 48 -2.33 -0.55 5.86
CA GLU A 48 -1.29 -1.17 5.03
C GLU A 48 -1.86 -1.90 3.82
N LEU A 49 -3.02 -2.55 3.96
CA LEU A 49 -3.73 -3.11 2.80
C LEU A 49 -4.25 -2.00 1.86
N LEU A 50 -4.68 -0.86 2.42
CA LEU A 50 -5.07 0.32 1.64
C LEU A 50 -3.90 0.83 0.79
N SER A 51 -2.67 0.77 1.29
CA SER A 51 -1.48 1.12 0.52
C SER A 51 -1.28 0.22 -0.71
N CYS A 52 -1.60 -1.08 -0.60
CA CYS A 52 -1.62 -1.99 -1.75
C CYS A 52 -2.69 -1.60 -2.77
N ALA A 53 -3.90 -1.30 -2.31
CA ALA A 53 -5.00 -0.88 -3.19
C ALA A 53 -4.65 0.42 -3.94
N PHE A 54 -4.01 1.38 -3.28
CA PHE A 54 -3.59 2.64 -3.93
C PHE A 54 -2.49 2.40 -4.98
N ALA A 55 -1.55 1.51 -4.70
CA ALA A 55 -0.54 1.11 -5.68
C ALA A 55 -1.17 0.50 -6.94
N VAL A 56 -2.12 -0.45 -6.77
CA VAL A 56 -2.80 -1.08 -7.91
C VAL A 56 -3.70 -0.09 -8.63
N HIS A 57 -4.37 0.82 -7.93
CA HIS A 57 -5.14 1.89 -8.56
C HIS A 57 -4.26 2.77 -9.45
N ALA A 58 -3.09 3.18 -8.94
CA ALA A 58 -2.19 4.09 -9.66
C ALA A 58 -1.47 3.40 -10.83
N TRP A 59 -1.04 2.15 -10.66
CA TRP A 59 -0.11 1.51 -11.59
C TRP A 59 -0.66 0.23 -12.26
N GLY A 60 -1.80 -0.29 -11.82
CA GLY A 60 -2.35 -1.57 -12.30
C GLY A 60 -2.54 -1.64 -13.81
N ARG A 61 -3.04 -0.55 -14.41
CA ARG A 61 -3.20 -0.45 -15.87
C ARG A 61 -1.85 -0.45 -16.60
N GLN A 62 -0.85 0.25 -16.08
CA GLN A 62 0.50 0.28 -16.65
C GLN A 62 1.19 -1.08 -16.51
N TRP A 63 1.01 -1.78 -15.38
CA TRP A 63 1.53 -3.14 -15.22
C TRP A 63 0.85 -4.12 -16.19
N SER A 64 -0.46 -3.96 -16.40
CA SER A 64 -1.21 -4.75 -17.38
C SER A 64 -0.66 -4.58 -18.80
N SER A 65 -0.32 -3.35 -19.21
CA SER A 65 0.20 -3.09 -20.55
C SER A 65 1.60 -3.68 -20.80
N ARG A 66 2.31 -4.15 -19.75
CA ARG A 66 3.58 -4.87 -19.89
C ARG A 66 3.40 -6.32 -20.33
N ARG A 67 2.17 -6.83 -20.40
CA ARG A 67 1.90 -8.18 -20.90
C ARG A 67 2.22 -8.27 -22.39
N ALA A 68 3.03 -9.25 -22.75
CA ALA A 68 3.35 -9.53 -24.16
C ALA A 68 2.15 -10.09 -24.95
N SER A 69 1.19 -10.73 -24.28
CA SER A 69 -0.02 -11.30 -24.89
C SER A 69 -1.18 -11.35 -23.91
N THR A 70 -2.40 -11.14 -24.41
CA THR A 70 -3.66 -11.29 -23.65
C THR A 70 -3.89 -12.73 -23.18
N HIS A 71 -3.31 -13.71 -23.89
CA HIS A 71 -3.40 -15.14 -23.58
C HIS A 71 -2.19 -15.67 -22.78
N GLY A 72 -1.16 -14.84 -22.55
CA GLY A 72 -0.01 -15.20 -21.73
C GLY A 72 -0.34 -15.22 -20.23
N PRO A 73 0.56 -15.73 -19.36
CA PRO A 73 0.35 -15.69 -17.92
C PRO A 73 0.14 -14.26 -17.41
N PRO A 74 -0.62 -14.08 -16.30
CA PRO A 74 -0.82 -12.77 -15.70
C PRO A 74 0.50 -12.20 -15.14
N VAL A 75 0.62 -10.87 -15.09
CA VAL A 75 1.77 -10.23 -14.43
C VAL A 75 1.66 -10.45 -12.94
N HIS A 76 2.68 -11.07 -12.35
CA HIS A 76 2.74 -11.27 -10.91
C HIS A 76 3.22 -9.99 -10.21
N VAL A 77 2.38 -9.44 -9.35
CA VAL A 77 2.70 -8.31 -8.49
C VAL A 77 2.79 -8.80 -7.05
N ARG A 78 3.96 -8.60 -6.43
CA ARG A 78 4.23 -9.00 -5.05
C ARG A 78 4.31 -7.79 -4.15
N PHE A 79 3.35 -7.67 -3.23
CA PHE A 79 3.35 -6.63 -2.21
C PHE A 79 4.37 -6.97 -1.12
N LYS A 80 5.30 -6.05 -0.85
CA LYS A 80 6.25 -6.13 0.27
C LYS A 80 5.71 -5.28 1.42
N ILE A 81 5.38 -5.93 2.52
CA ILE A 81 4.65 -5.35 3.66
C ILE A 81 5.36 -5.80 4.94
N ASP A 82 5.56 -4.92 5.92
CA ASP A 82 6.19 -5.29 7.19
C ASP A 82 5.19 -5.76 8.27
N ASN A 83 3.90 -5.55 8.05
CA ASN A 83 2.85 -6.12 8.89
C ASN A 83 2.41 -7.51 8.44
N LYS A 84 2.71 -8.50 9.29
CA LYS A 84 2.34 -9.90 9.10
C LYS A 84 0.83 -10.13 8.98
N SER A 85 0.01 -9.35 9.68
CA SER A 85 -1.45 -9.48 9.61
C SER A 85 -1.97 -9.06 8.24
N ALA A 86 -1.50 -7.93 7.71
CA ALA A 86 -1.85 -7.47 6.37
C ALA A 86 -1.40 -8.46 5.28
N VAL A 87 -0.18 -9.02 5.42
CA VAL A 87 0.31 -10.11 4.54
C VAL A 87 -0.63 -11.33 4.58
N ALA A 88 -1.01 -11.77 5.78
CA ALA A 88 -1.89 -12.92 5.96
C ALA A 88 -3.29 -12.67 5.37
N TRP A 89 -3.86 -11.49 5.57
CA TRP A 89 -5.16 -11.12 5.02
C TRP A 89 -5.17 -11.12 3.50
N GLN A 90 -4.15 -10.51 2.88
CA GLN A 90 -4.02 -10.49 1.42
C GLN A 90 -3.86 -11.90 0.84
N ASN A 91 -2.99 -12.74 1.41
CA ASN A 91 -2.76 -14.07 0.87
C ASN A 91 -3.94 -15.03 1.11
N LYS A 92 -4.66 -14.88 2.23
CA LYS A 92 -5.87 -15.68 2.51
C LYS A 92 -7.11 -15.14 1.81
N MET A 93 -7.05 -13.94 1.22
CA MET A 93 -8.18 -13.23 0.63
C MET A 93 -9.36 -13.07 1.62
N ALA A 94 -9.06 -12.91 2.91
CA ALA A 94 -10.07 -12.82 3.96
C ALA A 94 -9.64 -11.95 5.14
N SER A 95 -10.56 -11.15 5.66
CA SER A 95 -10.44 -10.42 6.93
C SER A 95 -11.81 -10.30 7.62
N ARG A 96 -11.79 -10.24 8.95
CA ARG A 96 -12.98 -9.91 9.76
C ARG A 96 -13.28 -8.41 9.77
N ASN A 97 -12.29 -7.58 9.41
CA ASN A 97 -12.49 -6.15 9.24
C ASN A 97 -13.22 -5.93 7.91
N HIS A 98 -14.45 -5.41 7.96
CA HIS A 98 -15.30 -5.23 6.79
C HIS A 98 -14.70 -4.28 5.75
N ARG A 99 -14.01 -3.21 6.18
CA ARG A 99 -13.32 -2.29 5.27
C ARG A 99 -12.16 -2.99 4.56
N ALA A 100 -11.39 -3.79 5.29
CA ALA A 100 -10.32 -4.59 4.71
C ALA A 100 -10.86 -5.62 3.71
N GLN A 101 -11.96 -6.30 4.04
CA GLN A 101 -12.59 -7.25 3.12
C GLN A 101 -13.04 -6.60 1.81
N THR A 102 -13.52 -5.35 1.85
CA THR A 102 -13.82 -4.58 0.64
C THR A 102 -12.58 -4.35 -0.21
N LEU A 103 -11.44 -3.98 0.39
CA LEU A 103 -10.18 -3.83 -0.34
C LEU A 103 -9.69 -5.15 -0.94
N ILE A 104 -9.80 -6.25 -0.21
CA ILE A 104 -9.44 -7.59 -0.73
C ILE A 104 -10.28 -7.95 -1.95
N ARG A 105 -11.60 -7.71 -1.90
CA ARG A 105 -12.49 -7.95 -3.04
C ARG A 105 -12.15 -7.06 -4.23
N LEU A 106 -11.83 -5.79 -3.98
CA LEU A 106 -11.38 -4.85 -5.02
C LEU A 106 -10.07 -5.31 -5.67
N LEU A 107 -9.10 -5.77 -4.87
CA LEU A 107 -7.85 -6.35 -5.38
C LEU A 107 -8.12 -7.60 -6.21
N GLY A 108 -8.98 -8.51 -5.75
CA GLY A 108 -9.37 -9.69 -6.54
C GLY A 108 -10.07 -9.33 -7.86
N HIS A 109 -10.90 -8.29 -7.87
CA HIS A 109 -11.49 -7.76 -9.10
C HIS A 109 -10.42 -7.21 -10.06
N TRP A 110 -9.43 -6.47 -9.53
CA TRP A 110 -8.32 -5.96 -10.34
C TRP A 110 -7.36 -7.03 -10.85
N GLU A 111 -7.23 -8.18 -10.18
CA GLU A 111 -6.53 -9.33 -10.77
C GLU A 111 -7.16 -9.70 -12.12
N LEU A 112 -8.49 -9.75 -12.19
CA LEU A 112 -9.22 -10.09 -13.41
C LEU A 112 -9.15 -8.96 -14.44
N VAL A 113 -9.49 -7.74 -14.05
CA VAL A 113 -9.61 -6.60 -14.98
C VAL A 113 -8.26 -6.23 -15.60
N PHE A 114 -7.17 -6.30 -14.83
CA PHE A 114 -5.84 -5.95 -15.31
C PHE A 114 -5.02 -7.18 -15.75
N GLY A 115 -5.54 -8.39 -15.61
CA GLY A 115 -4.77 -9.61 -15.90
C GLY A 115 -3.51 -9.70 -15.04
N LEU A 116 -3.67 -9.44 -13.75
CA LEU A 116 -2.60 -9.46 -12.74
C LEU A 116 -2.80 -10.66 -11.81
N ARG A 117 -1.73 -11.03 -11.11
CA ARG A 117 -1.80 -11.94 -9.97
C ARG A 117 -1.15 -11.27 -8.78
N PHE A 118 -1.83 -11.25 -7.63
CA PHE A 118 -1.32 -10.66 -6.41
C PHE A 118 -0.82 -11.71 -5.43
N SER A 119 0.23 -11.34 -4.70
CA SER A 119 0.66 -12.01 -3.47
C SER A 119 1.27 -11.00 -2.53
N ALA A 120 1.33 -11.30 -1.25
CA ALA A 120 2.04 -10.50 -0.27
C ALA A 120 3.20 -11.30 0.36
N MET A 121 4.30 -10.60 0.64
CA MET A 121 5.42 -11.13 1.41
C MET A 121 5.77 -10.19 2.55
N HIS A 122 6.12 -10.78 3.69
CA HIS A 122 6.64 -10.03 4.82
C HIS A 122 8.06 -9.53 4.52
N VAL A 123 8.35 -8.29 4.90
CA VAL A 123 9.70 -7.72 4.98
C VAL A 123 9.94 -7.22 6.39
N ALA A 124 11.17 -7.23 6.90
CA ALA A 124 11.42 -6.61 8.20
C ALA A 124 11.23 -5.08 8.08
N GLY A 125 10.74 -4.42 9.14
CA GLY A 125 10.61 -2.96 9.15
C GLY A 125 11.94 -2.24 8.88
N ALA A 126 13.06 -2.82 9.35
CA ALA A 126 14.41 -2.32 9.06
C ALA A 126 14.77 -2.31 7.56
N ASP A 127 14.10 -3.14 6.75
CA ASP A 127 14.27 -3.22 5.30
C ASP A 127 13.22 -2.38 4.54
N ASN A 128 12.19 -1.87 5.22
CA ASN A 128 11.08 -1.10 4.64
C ASN A 128 11.28 0.43 4.74
N ARG A 129 12.53 0.88 4.87
CA ARG A 129 12.89 2.26 5.25
C ARG A 129 12.26 3.36 4.40
N ILE A 130 12.18 3.19 3.09
CA ILE A 130 11.60 4.21 2.19
C ILE A 130 10.11 4.38 2.48
N ALA A 131 9.37 3.28 2.60
CA ALA A 131 7.94 3.35 2.87
C ALA A 131 7.67 3.86 4.30
N ASP A 132 8.45 3.41 5.28
CA ASP A 132 8.35 3.89 6.68
C ASP A 132 8.65 5.38 6.81
N ALA A 133 9.74 5.85 6.22
CA ALA A 133 10.07 7.26 6.19
C ALA A 133 8.99 8.08 5.46
N GLY A 134 8.48 7.57 4.33
CA GLY A 134 7.46 8.24 3.53
C GLY A 134 6.09 8.32 4.21
N SER A 135 5.69 7.28 4.95
CA SER A 135 4.42 7.23 5.67
C SER A 135 4.45 8.14 6.91
N ARG A 136 5.64 8.37 7.50
CA ARG A 136 5.85 9.22 8.69
C ARG A 136 6.39 10.61 8.39
N SER A 137 6.62 10.93 7.12
CA SER A 137 7.27 12.18 6.69
C SER A 137 6.35 13.39 6.89
N SER A 138 6.51 14.12 8.00
CA SER A 138 6.04 15.50 8.14
C SER A 138 7.13 16.50 7.77
N HIS A 139 6.75 17.69 7.27
CA HIS A 139 7.72 18.74 6.92
C HIS A 139 8.66 19.04 8.11
N GLY A 140 9.96 19.14 7.85
CA GLY A 140 10.99 19.39 8.87
C GLY A 140 11.41 18.19 9.73
N SER A 141 10.81 17.00 9.56
CA SER A 141 11.19 15.80 10.32
C SER A 141 12.44 15.10 9.76
N THR A 142 13.13 14.33 10.60
CA THR A 142 14.19 13.40 10.16
C THR A 142 13.70 12.43 9.10
N MET A 143 12.46 11.96 9.23
CA MET A 143 11.83 11.03 8.28
C MET A 143 11.62 11.69 6.90
N HIS A 144 11.23 12.96 6.87
CA HIS A 144 11.13 13.71 5.61
C HIS A 144 12.48 13.86 4.91
N THR A 145 13.56 14.09 5.66
CA THR A 145 14.92 14.17 5.11
C THR A 145 15.35 12.81 4.54
N ILE A 146 15.22 11.73 5.32
CA ILE A 146 15.54 10.37 4.88
C ILE A 146 14.75 10.01 3.61
N PHE A 147 13.45 10.29 3.60
CA PHE A 147 12.60 9.99 2.45
C PHE A 147 13.09 10.73 1.20
N ASN A 148 13.28 12.06 1.28
CA ASN A 148 13.72 12.87 0.14
C ASN A 148 15.11 12.48 -0.36
N GLU A 149 16.03 12.10 0.52
CA GLU A 149 17.35 11.61 0.13
C GLU A 149 17.25 10.29 -0.63
N MET A 150 16.45 9.34 -0.12
CA MET A 150 16.30 8.02 -0.73
C MET A 150 15.48 8.04 -2.02
N THR A 151 14.63 9.05 -2.24
CA THR A 151 13.74 9.17 -3.40
C THR A 151 14.01 10.42 -4.25
N ARG A 152 15.23 11.00 -4.18
CA ARG A 152 15.57 12.28 -4.82
C ARG A 152 15.20 12.38 -6.30
N ASP A 153 15.42 11.29 -7.05
CA ASP A 153 15.20 11.23 -8.50
C ASP A 153 13.97 10.40 -8.87
N TRP A 154 13.02 10.25 -7.94
CA TRP A 154 11.84 9.42 -8.13
C TRP A 154 10.63 10.29 -8.46
N LEU A 155 9.76 9.77 -9.33
CA LEU A 155 8.51 10.42 -9.66
C LEU A 155 7.48 10.16 -8.55
N GLN A 156 7.03 11.22 -7.88
CA GLN A 156 5.91 11.14 -6.96
C GLN A 156 4.60 11.36 -7.71
N LEU A 157 3.69 10.38 -7.67
CA LEU A 157 2.35 10.54 -8.22
C LEU A 157 1.43 11.30 -7.23
N PRO A 158 0.60 12.24 -7.72
CA PRO A 158 -0.45 12.85 -6.91
C PRO A 158 -1.57 11.83 -6.61
N MET A 159 -2.20 11.99 -5.45
CA MET A 159 -3.35 11.21 -4.98
C MET A 159 -4.40 12.11 -4.36
#